data_AF-A0A920FBD6-F1
#
_entry.id   AF-A0A920FBD6-F1
#
_cell.length_a   1.000
_cell.length_b   1.000
_cell.length_c   1.000
_cell.angle_alpha   90.00
_cell.angle_beta   90.00
_cell.angle_gamma   90.00
#
_symmetry.space_group_name_H-M   'P 1'
#
loop_
_entity.id
_entity.type
_entity.pdbx_description
1 polymer ?
#
loop_
_entity_poly.entity_id
_entity_poly.type
_entity_poly.pdbx_seq_one_letter_code
_entity_poly.pdbx_strand_id
1 'polypeptide(L)'
;MLTTIAYGINGHVSYALEGSIFIAGAAVQWLRDGIRIIDDAKQTLELAERSNKQQDIYLVPAFTGLGAPYWDPDCRGAIFGITRDTGREELARAALEAVCYQTEISRGNETRLGSWF
;
A
#
# COMPACT_ATOMS: atom_id res chain seq x y z
N MET A 1 -10.21 15.44 -6.85
CA MET A 1 -11.36 14.59 -6.50
C MET A 1 -12.19 14.37 -7.76
N LEU A 2 -12.36 13.12 -8.20
CA LEU A 2 -13.22 12.77 -9.33
C LEU A 2 -14.54 12.23 -8.75
N THR A 3 -15.62 13.01 -8.87
CA THR A 3 -16.99 12.51 -8.64
C THR A 3 -17.36 11.59 -9.78
N THR A 4 -17.54 10.30 -9.50
CA THR A 4 -18.04 9.30 -10.45
C THR A 4 -19.52 9.04 -10.20
N ILE A 5 -20.28 8.72 -11.23
CA ILE A 5 -21.65 8.23 -11.06
C ILE A 5 -21.59 6.85 -10.40
N ALA A 6 -22.15 6.72 -9.19
CA ALA A 6 -22.16 5.45 -8.46
C ALA A 6 -23.18 4.48 -9.07
N TYR A 7 -24.42 4.94 -9.19
CA TYR A 7 -25.52 4.22 -9.82
C TYR A 7 -26.73 5.15 -9.99
N GLY A 8 -27.67 4.78 -10.85
CA GLY A 8 -28.95 5.48 -11.02
C GLY A 8 -30.13 4.52 -10.89
N ILE A 9 -31.07 4.81 -10.01
CA ILE A 9 -32.32 4.04 -9.82
C ILE A 9 -33.48 5.03 -9.77
N ASN A 10 -34.59 4.71 -10.44
CA ASN A 10 -35.82 5.52 -10.47
C ASN A 10 -35.61 6.99 -10.89
N GLY A 11 -34.73 7.24 -11.86
CA GLY A 11 -34.46 8.60 -12.35
C GLY A 11 -33.60 9.47 -11.42
N HIS A 12 -33.15 8.94 -10.29
CA HIS A 12 -32.22 9.61 -9.39
C HIS A 12 -30.80 9.07 -9.60
N VAL A 13 -29.85 9.99 -9.86
CA VAL A 13 -28.44 9.68 -10.03
C VAL A 13 -27.70 9.93 -8.71
N SER A 14 -27.11 8.88 -8.16
CA SER A 14 -26.26 8.95 -6.98
C SER A 14 -24.80 9.02 -7.41
N TYR A 15 -24.06 9.99 -6.87
CA TYR A 15 -22.63 10.15 -7.12
C TYR A 15 -21.82 9.49 -6.00
N ALA A 16 -20.72 8.83 -6.37
CA ALA A 16 -19.76 8.26 -5.44
C ALA A 16 -18.51 9.13 -5.39
N LEU A 17 -17.96 9.23 -4.19
CA LEU A 17 -16.58 9.62 -4.01
C LEU A 17 -15.73 8.34 -4.08
N GLU A 18 -14.95 8.19 -5.14
CA GLU A 18 -14.05 7.06 -5.30
C GLU A 18 -12.63 7.43 -4.84
N GLY A 19 -12.08 6.63 -3.93
CA GLY A 19 -10.66 6.61 -3.60
C GLY A 19 -10.06 5.30 -4.08
N SER A 20 -9.38 5.32 -5.21
CA SER A 20 -8.84 4.10 -5.83
C SER A 20 -7.50 3.74 -5.20
N ILE A 21 -7.48 2.68 -4.37
CA ILE A 21 -6.24 2.10 -3.82
C ILE A 21 -5.77 1.00 -4.76
N PHE A 22 -4.87 1.33 -5.68
CA PHE A 22 -4.44 0.42 -6.74
C PHE A 22 -3.49 -0.70 -6.28
N ILE A 23 -2.87 -0.60 -5.09
CA ILE A 23 -1.62 -1.34 -4.80
C ILE A 23 -1.70 -2.28 -3.58
N ALA A 24 -2.91 -2.63 -3.13
CA ALA A 24 -3.06 -3.63 -2.06
C ALA A 24 -2.59 -5.04 -2.49
N GLY A 25 -3.16 -5.55 -3.60
CA GLY A 25 -2.79 -6.86 -4.14
C GLY A 25 -1.46 -6.85 -4.90
N ALA A 26 -1.12 -5.74 -5.54
CA ALA A 26 0.09 -5.64 -6.36
C ALA A 26 1.38 -5.69 -5.53
N ALA A 27 1.38 -5.19 -4.29
CA ALA A 27 2.52 -5.35 -3.37
C ALA A 27 2.77 -6.83 -3.05
N VAL A 28 1.72 -7.59 -2.70
CA VAL A 28 1.83 -9.03 -2.41
C VAL A 28 2.21 -9.82 -3.67
N GLN A 29 1.65 -9.48 -4.84
CA GLN A 29 2.04 -10.08 -6.11
C GLN A 29 3.51 -9.80 -6.45
N TRP A 30 4.01 -8.60 -6.16
CA TRP A 30 5.41 -8.27 -6.36
C TRP A 30 6.34 -9.10 -5.46
N LEU A 31 5.95 -9.35 -4.20
CA LEU A 31 6.69 -10.26 -3.32
C LEU A 31 6.78 -11.69 -3.88
N ARG A 32 5.69 -12.18 -4.50
CA ARG A 32 5.60 -13.54 -5.06
C ARG A 32 6.30 -13.67 -6.41
N ASP A 33 5.95 -12.81 -7.36
CA ASP A 33 6.32 -12.99 -8.76
C ASP A 33 7.59 -12.20 -9.12
N GLY A 34 7.76 -11.04 -8.49
CA GLY A 34 8.87 -10.11 -8.73
C GLY A 34 10.14 -10.54 -8.03
N ILE A 35 10.16 -10.41 -6.69
CA ILE A 35 11.34 -10.72 -5.87
C ILE A 35 11.36 -12.15 -5.33
N ARG A 36 10.24 -12.88 -5.47
CA ARG A 36 10.13 -14.32 -5.17
C ARG A 36 10.55 -14.69 -3.75
N ILE A 37 10.09 -13.91 -2.78
CA ILE A 37 10.34 -14.19 -1.35
C ILE A 37 9.22 -15.00 -0.70
N ILE A 38 8.08 -15.12 -1.39
CA ILE A 38 6.93 -15.96 -1.01
C ILE A 38 6.50 -16.81 -2.22
N ASP A 39 5.96 -17.99 -1.96
CA ASP A 39 5.40 -18.87 -3.01
C ASP A 39 3.89 -18.64 -3.19
N ASP A 40 3.20 -18.34 -2.09
CA ASP A 40 1.75 -18.12 -2.06
C ASP A 40 1.43 -16.87 -1.25
N ALA A 41 0.43 -16.10 -1.69
CA ALA A 41 0.00 -14.87 -1.01
C ALA A 41 -0.39 -15.10 0.46
N LYS A 42 -0.87 -16.30 0.82
CA LYS A 42 -1.23 -16.68 2.19
C LYS A 42 -0.02 -16.70 3.14
N GLN A 43 1.18 -16.95 2.62
CA GLN A 43 2.41 -16.96 3.43
C GLN A 43 2.75 -15.56 3.97
N THR A 44 2.25 -14.49 3.35
CA THR A 44 2.56 -13.10 3.74
C THR A 44 2.19 -12.82 5.20
N LEU A 45 1.03 -13.33 5.66
CA LEU A 45 0.59 -13.12 7.05
C LEU A 45 1.48 -13.87 8.03
N GLU A 46 1.76 -15.16 7.77
CA GLU A 46 2.63 -15.96 8.65
C GLU A 46 4.04 -15.37 8.75
N LEU A 47 4.59 -14.85 7.65
CA LEU A 47 5.89 -14.19 7.64
C LEU A 47 5.86 -12.85 8.39
N ALA A 48 4.81 -12.06 8.19
CA ALA A 48 4.64 -10.81 8.91
C ALA A 48 4.52 -11.00 10.42
N GLU A 49 3.85 -12.07 10.88
CA GLU A 49 3.77 -12.41 12.31
C GLU A 49 5.11 -12.81 12.92
N ARG A 50 6.02 -13.38 12.11
CA ARG A 50 7.38 -13.76 12.52
C ARG A 50 8.39 -12.62 12.47
N SER A 51 8.03 -11.50 11.86
CA SER A 51 8.91 -10.34 11.73
C SER A 51 9.33 -9.74 13.07
N ASN A 52 10.51 -9.14 13.09
CA ASN A 52 11.00 -8.40 14.24
C ASN A 52 10.19 -7.10 14.41
N LYS A 53 9.37 -7.03 15.46
CA LYS A 53 8.53 -5.86 15.79
C LYS A 53 9.30 -4.61 16.19
N GLN A 54 10.61 -4.70 16.43
CA GLN A 54 11.46 -3.56 16.77
C GLN A 54 12.08 -2.89 15.53
N GLN A 55 12.00 -3.49 14.34
CA GLN A 55 12.43 -2.84 13.11
C GLN A 55 11.28 -2.03 12.52
N ASP A 56 11.52 -0.78 12.16
CA ASP A 56 10.54 0.06 11.45
C ASP A 56 10.94 0.13 9.97
N ILE A 57 10.29 -0.68 9.14
CA ILE A 57 10.54 -0.76 7.70
C ILE A 57 9.29 -0.31 6.97
N TYR A 58 9.49 0.65 6.07
CA TYR A 58 8.40 1.25 5.32
C TYR A 58 8.55 0.92 3.84
N LEU A 59 7.52 0.31 3.26
CA LEU A 59 7.39 0.15 1.82
C LEU A 59 6.45 1.25 1.29
N VAL A 60 6.93 2.02 0.32
CA VAL A 60 6.12 2.88 -0.53
C VAL A 60 5.95 2.15 -1.85
N PRO A 61 4.81 1.50 -2.12
CA PRO A 61 4.69 0.60 -3.27
C PRO A 61 4.28 1.37 -4.53
N ALA A 62 4.92 2.49 -4.85
CA ALA A 62 4.60 3.33 -6.02
C ALA A 62 5.14 2.74 -7.34
N PHE A 63 4.87 1.47 -7.65
CA PHE A 63 5.46 0.78 -8.82
C PHE A 63 5.14 1.46 -10.16
N THR A 64 4.01 2.14 -10.24
CA THR A 64 3.53 2.85 -11.44
C THR A 64 3.16 4.30 -11.14
N GLY A 65 3.86 4.94 -10.19
CA GLY A 65 3.48 6.25 -9.67
C GLY A 65 2.59 6.19 -8.43
N LEU A 66 2.38 7.35 -7.81
CA LEU A 66 1.44 7.55 -6.71
C LEU A 66 0.14 8.13 -7.25
N GLY A 67 -0.97 7.45 -6.92
CA GLY A 67 -2.32 7.95 -7.17
C GLY A 67 -2.71 9.07 -6.19
N ALA A 68 -4.02 9.22 -5.96
CA ALA A 68 -4.53 10.16 -4.98
C ALA A 68 -3.92 9.91 -3.58
N PRO A 69 -3.66 10.96 -2.77
CA PRO A 69 -3.83 12.39 -3.05
C PRO A 69 -2.65 13.08 -3.75
N TYR A 70 -1.53 12.38 -3.94
CA TYR A 70 -0.28 13.00 -4.42
C TYR A 70 -0.24 13.23 -5.94
N TRP A 71 -0.86 12.35 -6.72
CA TRP A 71 -0.93 12.44 -8.19
C TRP A 71 0.45 12.63 -8.85
N ASP A 72 1.43 11.84 -8.42
CA ASP A 72 2.79 11.88 -8.95
C ASP A 72 3.07 10.63 -9.81
N PRO A 73 3.00 10.74 -11.15
CA PRO A 73 3.26 9.62 -12.06
C PRO A 73 4.74 9.28 -12.17
N ASP A 74 5.66 10.15 -11.74
CA ASP A 74 7.10 9.93 -11.80
C ASP A 74 7.64 9.27 -10.52
N CYS A 75 6.87 9.31 -9.42
CA CYS A 75 7.19 8.58 -8.19
C CYS A 75 7.37 7.07 -8.45
N ARG A 76 8.34 6.46 -7.77
CA ARG A 76 8.66 5.03 -7.90
C ARG A 76 8.68 4.37 -6.53
N GLY A 77 8.55 3.04 -6.55
CA GLY A 77 8.59 2.24 -5.33
C GLY A 77 9.87 2.43 -4.53
N ALA A 78 9.74 2.58 -3.23
CA ALA A 78 10.86 2.80 -2.32
C ALA A 78 10.69 1.98 -1.04
N ILE A 79 11.82 1.59 -0.42
CA ILE A 79 11.84 0.94 0.88
C ILE A 79 12.79 1.71 1.79
N PHE A 80 12.31 2.05 2.99
CA PHE A 80 13.07 2.79 4.00
C PHE A 80 13.22 1.96 5.28
N GLY A 81 14.26 2.25 6.06
CA GLY A 81 14.50 1.60 7.37
C GLY A 81 15.20 0.24 7.30
N ILE A 82 15.73 -0.15 6.14
CA ILE A 82 16.48 -1.41 5.98
C ILE A 82 17.74 -1.39 6.85
N THR A 83 17.92 -2.45 7.62
CA THR A 83 19.16 -2.75 8.35
C THR A 83 19.79 -4.02 7.79
N ARG A 84 20.98 -4.37 8.29
CA ARG A 84 21.64 -5.63 7.90
C ARG A 84 20.82 -6.88 8.24
N ASP A 85 19.98 -6.80 9.27
CA ASP A 85 19.20 -7.94 9.76
C ASP A 85 17.81 -8.02 9.12
N THR A 86 17.49 -7.12 8.19
CA THR A 86 16.20 -7.10 7.49
C THR A 86 16.09 -8.30 6.55
N GLY A 87 15.08 -9.13 6.79
CA GLY A 87 14.81 -10.35 6.03
C GLY A 87 13.50 -10.30 5.25
N ARG A 88 13.08 -11.47 4.78
CA ARG A 88 11.82 -11.64 4.04
C ARG A 88 10.60 -11.41 4.94
N GLU A 89 10.72 -11.72 6.24
CA GLU A 89 9.67 -11.58 7.23
C GLU A 89 9.29 -10.10 7.40
N GLU A 90 10.28 -9.23 7.54
CA GLU A 90 10.08 -7.79 7.65
C GLU A 90 9.54 -7.16 6.36
N LEU A 91 10.02 -7.60 5.19
CA LEU A 91 9.50 -7.14 3.90
C LEU A 91 8.03 -7.55 3.70
N ALA A 92 7.65 -8.77 4.11
CA ALA A 92 6.27 -9.21 4.08
C ALA A 92 5.38 -8.35 4.98
N ARG A 93 5.84 -8.02 6.20
CA ARG A 93 5.10 -7.11 7.08
C ARG A 93 4.97 -5.71 6.48
N ALA A 94 6.07 -5.12 6.01
CA ALA A 94 6.08 -3.79 5.41
C ALA A 94 5.14 -3.70 4.21
N ALA A 95 5.03 -4.76 3.41
CA ALA A 95 4.08 -4.83 2.30
C ALA A 95 2.62 -4.82 2.75
N LEU A 96 2.28 -5.52 3.84
CA LEU A 96 0.92 -5.48 4.41
C LEU A 96 0.62 -4.12 5.04
N GLU A 97 1.57 -3.55 5.77
CA GLU A 97 1.42 -2.24 6.42
C GLU A 97 1.29 -1.10 5.40
N ALA A 98 2.00 -1.17 4.28
CA ALA A 98 1.89 -0.21 3.18
C ALA A 98 0.45 -0.06 2.66
N VAL A 99 -0.31 -1.16 2.61
CA VAL A 99 -1.73 -1.13 2.22
C VAL A 99 -2.58 -0.36 3.23
N CYS A 100 -2.34 -0.61 4.52
CA CYS A 100 -3.01 0.09 5.60
C CYS A 100 -2.70 1.59 5.55
N TYR A 101 -1.45 1.96 5.32
CA TYR A 101 -1.06 3.37 5.22
C TYR A 101 -1.67 4.07 4.01
N GLN A 102 -1.70 3.44 2.83
CA GLN A 102 -2.38 4.01 1.66
C GLN A 102 -3.89 4.21 1.90
N THR A 103 -4.51 3.31 2.66
CA THR A 103 -5.94 3.42 3.03
C THR A 103 -6.19 4.64 3.93
N GLU A 104 -5.33 4.87 4.92
CA GLU A 104 -5.45 6.03 5.81
C GLU A 104 -5.18 7.35 5.07
N ILE A 105 -4.19 7.37 4.18
CA ILE A 105 -3.88 8.52 3.32
C ILE A 105 -5.09 8.87 2.43
N SER A 106 -5.74 7.86 1.85
CA SER A 106 -6.94 8.05 1.02
C SER A 106 -8.13 8.64 1.79
N ARG A 107 -8.15 8.47 3.12
CA ARG A 107 -9.20 9.01 4.00
C ARG A 107 -9.01 10.49 4.36
N GLY A 108 -7.94 11.15 3.90
CA GLY A 108 -7.69 12.57 4.13
C GLY A 108 -7.19 12.91 5.54
N ASN A 109 -6.71 11.92 6.29
CA ASN A 109 -6.15 12.15 7.63
C ASN A 109 -4.64 12.44 7.52
N GLU A 110 -4.30 13.69 7.18
CA GLU A 110 -2.93 14.19 6.93
C GLU A 110 -2.00 14.14 8.16
N THR A 111 -2.54 13.86 9.35
CA THR A 111 -1.87 14.02 10.65
C THR A 111 -0.66 13.10 10.88
N ARG A 112 -0.42 12.09 10.03
CA ARG A 112 0.75 11.19 10.13
C ARG A 112 1.77 11.31 8.98
N LEU A 113 1.60 12.27 8.07
CA LEU A 113 2.48 12.40 6.91
C LEU A 113 3.87 12.95 7.23
N GLY A 114 4.01 13.71 8.32
CA GLY A 114 5.30 14.21 8.80
C GLY A 114 6.22 13.15 9.41
N SER A 115 5.80 11.88 9.52
CA SER A 115 6.66 10.79 10.04
C SER A 115 7.32 9.96 8.94
N TRP A 116 7.11 10.31 7.65
CA TRP A 116 7.76 9.64 6.52
C TRP A 116 9.11 10.28 6.15
N PHE A 117 9.43 11.45 6.73
CA PHE A 117 10.67 12.21 6.52
C PHE A 117 11.27 12.66 7.85
#